data_AF-X0SWK2-F1
#
_entry.id   AF-X0SWK2-F1
#
_cell.length_a   1.000
_cell.length_b   1.000
_cell.length_c   1.000
_cell.angle_alpha   90.00
_cell.angle_beta   90.00
_cell.angle_gamma   90.00
#
_symmetry.space_group_name_H-M   'P 1'
#
loop_
_entity.id
_entity.type
_entity.pdbx_description
1 polymer ?
#
loop_
_entity_poly.entity_id
_entity_poly.type
_entity_poly.pdbx_seq_one_letter_code
_entity_poly.pdbx_strand_id
1 'polypeptide(L)'
;MSGLTVTEKEHWKKRIARRIDKRIETITAGDPNFFDRIERDARQRALESLGLAENQAELDEIQRQKETLEKREKRLHKAMLARVRGVEPDDLDDYFSYRHDSEVDNAVKRRKAVHEDELLAESELG
;
A
#
# COMPACT_ATOMS: atom_id res chain seq x y z
N MET A 1 -28.82 -49.42 27.90
CA MET A 1 -28.74 -48.05 27.34
C MET A 1 -28.49 -48.18 25.84
N SER A 2 -29.54 -48.08 25.03
CA SER A 2 -29.40 -48.18 23.58
C SER A 2 -28.86 -46.86 23.04
N GLY A 3 -27.59 -46.87 22.63
CA GLY A 3 -26.96 -45.73 21.99
C GLY A 3 -27.50 -45.53 20.58
N LEU A 4 -27.56 -44.27 20.13
CA LEU A 4 -27.94 -43.90 18.76
C LEU A 4 -27.16 -44.73 17.74
N THR A 5 -27.87 -45.26 16.76
CA THR A 5 -27.26 -45.94 15.61
C THR A 5 -26.42 -44.94 14.80
N VAL A 6 -25.44 -45.43 14.06
CA VAL A 6 -24.58 -44.59 13.22
C VAL A 6 -25.42 -43.76 12.23
N THR A 7 -26.47 -44.34 11.66
CA THR A 7 -27.38 -43.66 10.74
C THR A 7 -28.14 -42.50 11.41
N GLU A 8 -28.60 -42.69 12.65
CA GLU A 8 -29.27 -41.62 13.41
C GLU A 8 -28.29 -40.51 13.79
N LYS A 9 -27.06 -40.85 14.16
CA LYS A 9 -25.99 -39.85 14.41
C LYS A 9 -25.70 -39.02 13.16
N GLU A 10 -25.59 -39.66 12.00
CA GLU A 10 -25.38 -38.96 10.72
C GLU A 10 -26.57 -38.07 10.34
N HIS A 11 -27.80 -38.50 10.62
CA HIS A 11 -28.99 -37.69 10.42
C HIS A 11 -28.99 -36.43 11.30
N TRP A 12 -28.68 -36.58 12.59
CA TRP A 12 -28.58 -35.44 13.52
C TRP A 12 -27.44 -34.49 13.14
N LYS A 13 -26.29 -35.02 12.74
CA LYS A 13 -25.15 -34.23 12.25
C LYS A 13 -25.55 -33.37 11.05
N LYS A 14 -26.21 -33.96 10.05
CA LYS A 14 -26.71 -33.23 8.87
C LYS A 14 -27.74 -32.15 9.23
N ARG A 15 -28.63 -32.42 10.19
CA ARG A 15 -29.63 -31.45 10.63
C ARG A 15 -29.01 -30.28 11.38
N ILE A 16 -28.03 -30.54 12.25
CA ILE A 16 -27.32 -29.50 12.98
C ILE A 16 -26.51 -28.62 12.01
N ALA A 17 -25.78 -29.24 11.07
CA ALA A 17 -25.05 -28.51 10.04
C ALA A 17 -25.97 -27.56 9.26
N ARG A 18 -27.09 -28.06 8.70
CA ARG A 18 -28.05 -27.21 7.97
C ARG A 18 -28.64 -26.07 8.80
N ARG A 19 -28.85 -26.30 10.10
CA ARG A 19 -29.37 -25.27 11.00
C ARG A 19 -28.32 -24.19 11.27
N ILE A 20 -27.05 -24.57 11.38
CA ILE A 20 -25.92 -23.64 11.50
C ILE A 20 -25.78 -22.83 10.21
N ASP A 21 -25.77 -23.49 9.04
CA ASP A 21 -25.63 -22.83 7.73
C ASP A 21 -26.71 -21.78 7.51
N LYS A 22 -27.98 -22.15 7.75
CA LYS A 22 -29.11 -21.22 7.62
C LYS A 22 -29.00 -20.03 8.59
N ARG A 23 -28.42 -20.26 9.77
CA ARG A 23 -28.21 -19.17 10.75
C ARG A 23 -27.09 -18.25 10.32
N ILE A 24 -25.99 -18.78 9.78
CA ILE A 24 -24.90 -18.01 9.19
C ILE A 24 -25.45 -17.17 8.03
N GLU A 25 -26.20 -17.77 7.12
CA GLU A 25 -26.83 -17.07 5.98
C GLU A 25 -27.75 -15.94 6.43
N THR A 26 -28.52 -16.13 7.50
CA THR A 26 -29.36 -15.07 8.07
C THR A 26 -28.51 -13.92 8.63
N ILE A 27 -27.38 -14.23 9.26
CA ILE A 27 -26.48 -13.23 9.85
C ILE A 27 -25.79 -12.44 8.73
N THR A 28 -25.27 -13.12 7.70
CA THR A 28 -24.60 -12.47 6.56
C THR A 28 -25.57 -11.69 5.68
N ALA A 29 -26.82 -12.14 5.52
CA ALA A 29 -27.84 -11.40 4.78
C ALA A 29 -28.26 -10.11 5.51
N GLY A 30 -28.28 -10.12 6.84
CA GLY A 30 -28.62 -8.94 7.66
C GLY A 30 -27.47 -7.93 7.79
N ASP A 31 -26.22 -8.40 7.68
CA ASP A 31 -25.01 -7.57 7.71
C ASP A 31 -23.92 -8.24 6.86
N PRO A 32 -23.80 -7.88 5.57
CA PRO A 32 -22.85 -8.50 4.65
C PRO A 32 -21.39 -8.44 5.08
N ASN A 33 -21.02 -7.44 5.89
CA ASN A 33 -19.64 -7.22 6.35
C ASN A 33 -19.47 -7.59 7.83
N PHE A 34 -20.39 -8.38 8.39
CA PHE A 34 -20.39 -8.75 9.81
C PHE A 34 -19.06 -9.38 10.24
N PHE A 35 -18.58 -10.37 9.47
CA PHE A 35 -17.36 -11.09 9.81
C PHE A 35 -16.11 -10.21 9.69
N ASP A 36 -16.01 -9.39 8.65
CA ASP A 36 -14.90 -8.45 8.47
C ASP A 36 -14.82 -7.45 9.64
N ARG A 37 -15.97 -6.96 10.10
CA ARG A 37 -16.03 -6.08 11.27
C ARG A 37 -15.56 -6.82 12.53
N ILE A 38 -16.04 -8.04 12.77
CA ILE A 38 -15.62 -8.84 13.92
C ILE A 38 -14.11 -9.12 13.88
N GLU A 39 -13.56 -9.45 12.72
CA GLU A 39 -12.13 -9.67 12.54
C GLU A 39 -11.34 -8.40 12.87
N ARG A 40 -11.76 -7.24 12.33
CA ARG A 40 -11.12 -5.96 12.60
C ARG A 40 -11.17 -5.59 14.08
N ASP A 41 -12.33 -5.76 14.72
CA ASP A 41 -12.52 -5.46 16.14
C ASP A 41 -11.70 -6.40 17.03
N ALA A 42 -11.62 -7.69 16.67
CA ALA A 42 -10.79 -8.67 17.38
C ALA A 42 -9.30 -8.33 17.27
N ARG A 43 -8.83 -7.96 16.07
CA ARG A 43 -7.46 -7.49 15.85
C ARG A 43 -7.15 -6.26 16.70
N GLN A 44 -8.05 -5.27 16.71
CA GLN A 44 -7.88 -4.06 17.51
C GLN A 44 -7.75 -4.38 19.00
N ARG A 45 -8.65 -5.21 19.54
CA ARG A 45 -8.58 -5.65 20.94
C ARG A 45 -7.31 -6.43 21.25
N ALA A 46 -6.84 -7.26 20.31
CA ALA A 46 -5.58 -7.98 20.48
C ALA A 46 -4.41 -7.00 20.59
N LEU A 47 -4.32 -6.00 19.70
CA LEU A 47 -3.30 -4.94 19.74
C LEU A 47 -3.33 -4.17 21.06
N GLU A 48 -4.52 -3.81 21.55
CA GLU A 48 -4.69 -3.15 22.84
C GLU A 48 -4.25 -4.03 24.00
N SER A 49 -4.70 -5.29 24.04
CA SER A 49 -4.38 -6.23 25.12
C SER A 49 -2.90 -6.58 25.21
N LEU A 50 -2.19 -6.51 24.09
CA LEU A 50 -0.74 -6.73 24.00
C LEU A 50 0.07 -5.44 24.23
N GLY A 51 -0.58 -4.29 24.40
CA GLY A 51 0.09 -2.99 24.53
C GLY A 51 0.78 -2.52 23.24
N LEU A 52 0.33 -2.99 22.09
CA LEU A 52 0.91 -2.69 20.77
C LEU A 52 0.12 -1.63 19.98
N ALA A 53 -0.99 -1.14 20.53
CA ALA A 53 -1.87 -0.21 19.82
C ALA A 53 -1.16 1.08 19.38
N GLU A 54 -0.33 1.67 20.24
CA GLU A 54 0.42 2.89 19.92
C GLU A 54 1.48 2.63 18.83
N ASN A 55 2.24 1.55 18.94
CA ASN A 55 3.23 1.15 17.92
C ASN A 55 2.58 0.91 16.56
N GLN A 56 1.42 0.25 16.52
CA GLN A 56 0.68 0.02 15.28
C GLN A 56 0.16 1.33 14.69
N ALA A 57 -0.34 2.25 15.52
CA ALA A 57 -0.81 3.56 15.07
C ALA A 57 0.34 4.39 14.47
N GLU A 58 1.53 4.33 15.07
CA GLU A 58 2.74 4.97 14.53
C GLU A 58 3.16 4.33 13.20
N LEU A 59 3.16 3.00 13.09
CA LEU A 59 3.43 2.31 11.82
C LEU A 59 2.47 2.72 10.71
N ASP A 60 1.18 2.81 11.03
CA ASP A 60 0.15 3.23 10.07
C ASP A 60 0.36 4.69 9.63
N GLU A 61 0.82 5.56 10.54
CA GLU A 61 1.17 6.95 10.20
C GLU A 61 2.42 7.02 9.32
N ILE A 62 3.47 6.30 9.66
CA ILE A 62 4.68 6.19 8.83
C ILE A 62 4.31 5.71 7.42
N GLN A 63 3.41 4.74 7.30
CA GLN A 63 2.96 4.23 6.01
C GLN A 63 2.23 5.32 5.20
N ARG A 64 1.31 6.08 5.82
CA ARG A 64 0.65 7.24 5.16
C ARG A 64 1.64 8.31 4.72
N GLN A 65 2.65 8.59 5.54
CA GLN A 65 3.70 9.55 5.21
C GLN A 65 4.54 9.07 4.03
N LYS A 66 4.91 7.78 3.99
CA LYS A 66 5.61 7.18 2.85
C LYS A 66 4.82 7.32 1.56
N GLU A 67 3.54 6.98 1.55
CA GLU A 67 2.69 7.12 0.36
C GLU A 67 2.56 8.58 -0.11
N THR A 68 2.50 9.51 0.84
CA THR A 68 2.48 10.95 0.54
C THR A 68 3.79 11.41 -0.09
N LEU A 69 4.92 10.96 0.48
CA LEU A 69 6.25 11.26 -0.04
C LEU A 69 6.46 10.65 -1.41
N GLU A 70 6.05 9.40 -1.64
CA GLU A 70 6.16 8.74 -2.94
C GLU A 70 5.38 9.50 -4.03
N LYS A 71 4.14 9.94 -3.73
CA LYS A 71 3.37 10.78 -4.66
C LYS A 71 4.07 12.10 -4.95
N ARG A 72 4.68 12.71 -3.94
CA ARG A 72 5.42 13.96 -4.08
C ARG A 72 6.70 13.77 -4.89
N GLU A 73 7.44 12.71 -4.64
CA GLU A 73 8.64 12.32 -5.37
C GLU A 73 8.33 12.13 -6.86
N LYS A 74 7.30 11.36 -7.20
CA LYS A 74 6.84 11.19 -8.59
C LYS A 74 6.52 12.52 -9.27
N ARG A 75 5.82 13.42 -8.58
CA ARG A 75 5.53 14.77 -9.10
C ARG A 75 6.80 15.59 -9.34
N LEU A 76 7.79 15.49 -8.46
CA LEU A 76 9.07 16.19 -8.60
C LEU A 76 9.88 15.63 -9.78
N HIS A 77 9.98 14.31 -9.92
CA HIS A 77 10.66 13.69 -11.06
C HIS A 77 9.99 14.09 -12.38
N LYS A 78 8.65 14.10 -12.43
CA LYS A 78 7.88 14.58 -13.60
C LYS A 78 8.22 16.04 -13.93
N ALA A 79 8.25 16.92 -12.92
CA ALA A 79 8.59 18.32 -13.10
C ALA A 79 10.04 18.55 -13.57
N MET A 80 11.00 17.80 -13.01
CA MET A 80 12.40 17.86 -13.43
C MET A 80 12.56 17.43 -14.89
N LEU A 81 11.90 16.35 -15.29
CA LEU A 81 11.91 15.88 -16.66
C LEU A 81 11.28 16.89 -17.62
N ALA A 82 10.12 17.44 -17.26
CA ALA A 82 9.43 18.47 -18.05
C ALA A 82 10.37 19.65 -18.31
N ARG A 83 11.11 20.07 -17.28
CA ARG A 83 12.11 21.13 -17.38
C ARG A 83 13.27 20.78 -18.31
N VAL A 84 13.78 19.54 -18.23
CA VAL A 84 14.85 19.05 -19.12
C VAL A 84 14.40 19.00 -20.58
N ARG A 85 13.15 18.60 -20.83
CA ARG A 85 12.56 18.49 -22.17
C ARG A 85 12.01 19.80 -22.72
N GLY A 86 11.82 20.81 -21.86
CA GLY A 86 11.23 22.10 -22.24
C GLY A 86 9.73 22.03 -22.55
N VAL A 87 9.00 21.13 -21.89
CA VAL A 87 7.54 20.94 -22.05
C VAL A 87 6.81 21.18 -20.74
N GLU A 88 5.48 21.30 -20.77
CA GLU A 88 4.69 21.37 -19.54
C GLU A 88 4.60 19.99 -18.86
N PRO A 89 4.56 19.92 -17.51
CA PRO A 89 4.45 18.65 -16.80
C PRO A 89 3.20 17.84 -17.17
N ASP A 90 2.11 18.49 -17.56
CA ASP A 90 0.85 17.81 -17.91
C ASP A 90 0.91 17.11 -19.27
N ASP A 91 1.87 17.47 -20.13
CA ASP A 91 2.10 16.82 -21.44
C ASP A 91 2.89 15.51 -21.32
N LEU A 92 3.35 15.16 -20.12
CA LEU A 92 4.06 13.93 -19.84
C LEU A 92 3.09 12.86 -19.32
N ASP A 93 3.16 11.66 -19.89
CA ASP A 93 2.34 10.53 -19.46
C ASP A 93 2.71 10.02 -18.05
N ASP A 94 1.71 9.53 -17.31
CA ASP A 94 1.86 9.07 -15.91
C ASP A 94 2.42 7.64 -15.76
N TYR A 95 2.58 6.88 -16.86
CA TYR A 95 2.85 5.43 -16.84
C TYR A 95 4.34 5.02 -16.75
N PHE A 96 5.24 5.92 -16.36
CA PHE A 96 6.66 5.76 -16.69
C PHE A 96 7.58 5.91 -15.46
N SER A 97 7.91 4.81 -14.77
CA SER A 97 8.59 4.88 -13.46
C SER A 97 10.09 4.53 -13.41
N TYR A 98 10.71 4.05 -14.49
CA TYR A 98 12.12 3.57 -14.43
C TYR A 98 13.08 4.18 -15.45
N ARG A 99 12.59 4.75 -16.56
CA ARG A 99 13.47 5.25 -17.65
C ARG A 99 13.85 6.73 -17.49
N HIS A 100 13.12 7.49 -16.68
CA HIS A 100 13.23 8.95 -16.62
C HIS A 100 14.33 9.49 -15.71
N ASP A 101 14.65 8.79 -14.61
CA ASP A 101 15.79 9.17 -13.76
C ASP A 101 17.07 9.28 -14.60
N SER A 102 17.25 8.36 -15.55
CA SER A 102 18.41 8.38 -16.45
C SER A 102 18.50 9.61 -17.36
N GLU A 103 17.39 10.21 -17.79
CA GLU A 103 17.42 11.35 -18.71
C GLU A 103 17.81 12.64 -17.98
N VAL A 104 17.19 12.86 -16.81
CA VAL A 104 17.50 13.98 -15.93
C VAL A 104 18.95 13.87 -15.46
N ASP A 105 19.38 12.70 -14.99
CA ASP A 105 20.77 12.48 -14.56
C ASP A 105 21.78 12.73 -15.69
N ASN A 106 21.47 12.28 -16.91
CA ASN A 106 22.32 12.53 -18.07
C ASN A 106 22.35 14.01 -18.47
N ALA A 107 21.24 14.75 -18.31
CA ALA A 107 21.20 16.19 -18.55
C ALA A 107 22.05 16.93 -17.51
N VAL A 108 21.90 16.59 -16.22
CA VAL A 108 22.70 17.13 -15.12
C VAL A 108 24.17 16.83 -15.34
N LYS A 109 24.54 15.58 -15.66
CA LYS A 109 25.93 15.18 -15.90
C LYS A 109 26.58 15.97 -17.03
N ARG A 110 25.88 16.14 -18.16
CA ARG A 110 26.37 16.94 -19.29
C ARG A 110 26.56 18.41 -18.91
N ARG A 111 25.60 18.99 -18.18
CA ARG A 111 25.67 20.40 -17.79
C ARG A 111 26.73 20.65 -16.72
N LYS A 112 26.89 19.70 -15.79
CA LYS A 112 27.95 19.70 -14.79
C LYS A 112 29.33 19.76 -15.45
N ALA A 113 29.60 18.92 -16.45
CA ALA A 113 30.90 18.92 -17.14
C ALA A 113 31.25 20.29 -17.74
N VAL A 114 30.28 20.94 -18.41
CA VAL A 114 30.49 22.30 -18.94
C VAL A 114 30.80 23.29 -17.83
N HIS A 115 30.07 23.23 -16.73
CA HIS A 115 30.31 24.13 -15.59
C HIS A 115 31.63 23.83 -14.86
N GLU A 116 32.06 22.57 -14.81
CA GLU A 116 33.38 22.22 -14.29
C GLU A 116 34.48 22.86 -15.16
N ASP A 117 34.38 22.78 -16.48
CA ASP A 117 35.34 23.43 -17.39
C ASP A 117 35.34 24.96 -17.24
N GLU A 118 34.16 25.58 -17.13
CA GLU A 118 34.02 27.03 -16.89
C GLU A 118 34.67 27.45 -15.57
N LEU A 119 34.39 26.72 -14.48
CA LEU A 119 34.95 27.01 -13.16
C LEU A 119 36.46 26.79 -13.10
N LEU A 120 36.99 25.79 -13.81
CA LEU A 120 38.43 25.57 -13.93
C LEU A 120 39.10 26.72 -14.70
N ALA A 121 38.49 27.18 -15.80
CA ALA A 121 39.01 28.32 -16.57
C ALA A 121 39.02 29.64 -15.76
N GLU A 122 38.11 29.79 -14.80
CA GLU A 122 38.07 30.92 -13.86
C GLU A 122 39.03 30.76 -12.67
N SER A 123 39.57 29.55 -12.46
CA SER A 123 40.47 29.22 -11.35
C SER A 123 41.92 29.64 -11.67
N GLU A 124 42.68 30.04 -10.64
CA GLU A 124 44.11 30.35 -10.79
C GLU A 124 44.96 29.13 -11.15
N LEU A 125 44.40 27.92 -11.03
CA LEU A 125 45.10 26.65 -11.24
C LEU A 125 44.74 25.98 -12.58
N GLY A 126 43.69 26.43 -13.27
CA GLY A 126 43.01 25.65 -14.31
C GLY A 126 42.19 24.57 -13.64
#